data_AF-A0A8J1W103-F1
#
_entry.id   AF-A0A8J1W103-F1
#
_cell.length_a   1.000
_cell.length_b   1.000
_cell.length_c   1.000
_cell.angle_alpha   90.00
_cell.angle_beta   90.00
_cell.angle_gamma   90.00
#
_symmetry.space_group_name_H-M   'P 1'
#
loop_
_entity.id
_entity.type
_entity.pdbx_description
1 polymer ?
#
loop_
_entity_poly.entity_id
_entity_poly.type
_entity_poly.pdbx_seq_one_letter_code
_entity_poly.pdbx_strand_id
1 'polypeptide(L)'
;MSPSKSSSEWQLWPLRERLGSILVACLLPVGVHYSQQLDGLKPADKRWEPSISGVYWGLLQTTYTAPNLVIPLIAGALVDRCLRPASVCLLFLSITFVGEFLFACATVWNSFPLLYLGRFLSGSGE
;
A
#
# COMPACT_ATOMS: atom_id res chain seq x y z
N MET A 1 23.95 -50.08 -3.50
CA MET A 1 22.76 -49.59 -2.78
C MET A 1 23.15 -48.29 -2.08
N SER A 2 23.06 -47.14 -2.76
CA SER A 2 23.35 -45.84 -2.14
C SER A 2 22.07 -45.28 -1.50
N PRO A 3 22.11 -44.71 -0.29
CA PRO A 3 20.96 -44.06 0.29
C PRO A 3 20.93 -42.57 -0.10
N SER A 4 19.83 -42.20 -0.76
CA SER A 4 19.07 -40.93 -0.71
C SER A 4 19.83 -39.61 -0.46
N LYS A 5 19.99 -38.83 -1.54
CA LYS A 5 20.06 -37.35 -1.49
C LYS A 5 18.73 -36.80 -0.97
N SER A 6 18.70 -36.31 0.27
CA SER A 6 17.51 -35.72 0.90
C SER A 6 17.85 -34.44 1.68
N SER A 7 18.68 -33.55 1.13
CA SER A 7 19.08 -32.32 1.83
C SER A 7 19.41 -31.14 0.89
N SER A 8 18.65 -30.94 -0.19
CA SER A 8 19.02 -29.98 -1.26
C SER A 8 18.00 -28.90 -1.60
N GLU A 9 17.16 -28.41 -0.69
CA GLU A 9 16.10 -27.43 -1.06
C GLU A 9 16.10 -26.10 -0.32
N TRP A 10 17.15 -25.78 0.46
CA TRP A 10 17.50 -24.39 0.77
C TRP A 10 18.58 -23.94 -0.20
N GLN A 11 18.21 -23.76 -1.47
CA GLN A 11 19.12 -23.24 -2.49
C GLN A 11 19.41 -21.77 -2.13
N LEU A 12 20.48 -21.57 -1.36
CA LEU A 12 20.95 -20.26 -0.89
C LEU A 12 21.29 -19.43 -2.13
N TRP A 13 20.37 -18.56 -2.54
CA TRP A 13 20.59 -17.64 -3.64
C TRP A 13 21.86 -16.81 -3.40
N PRO A 14 22.61 -16.47 -4.46
CA PRO A 14 23.81 -15.66 -4.33
C PRO A 14 23.49 -14.33 -3.64
N LEU A 15 24.40 -13.86 -2.78
CA LEU A 15 24.20 -12.70 -1.90
C LEU A 15 23.69 -11.44 -2.64
N ARG A 16 24.13 -11.26 -3.89
CA ARG A 16 23.74 -10.15 -4.76
C ARG A 16 22.24 -10.12 -5.06
N GLU A 17 21.60 -11.26 -5.28
CA GLU A 17 20.17 -11.37 -5.59
C GLU A 17 19.30 -11.21 -4.34
N ARG A 18 19.80 -11.66 -3.19
CA ARG A 18 19.16 -11.45 -1.89
C ARG A 18 19.16 -9.96 -1.51
N LEU A 19 20.29 -9.29 -1.69
CA LEU A 19 20.37 -7.84 -1.48
C LEU A 19 19.45 -7.08 -2.44
N GLY A 20 19.42 -7.47 -3.72
CA GLY A 20 18.53 -6.85 -4.71
C GLY A 20 17.05 -6.96 -4.33
N SER A 21 16.58 -8.16 -3.95
CA SER A 21 15.18 -8.37 -3.56
C SER A 21 14.79 -7.64 -2.27
N ILE A 22 15.68 -7.59 -1.26
CA ILE A 22 15.44 -6.82 -0.04
C ILE A 22 15.39 -5.32 -0.35
N LEU A 23 16.30 -4.83 -1.21
CA LEU A 23 16.34 -3.41 -1.56
C LEU A 23 15.06 -2.99 -2.29
N VAL A 24 14.57 -3.82 -3.22
CA VAL A 24 13.25 -3.61 -3.85
C VAL A 24 12.12 -3.67 -2.82
N ALA A 25 12.13 -4.66 -1.92
CA ALA A 25 11.11 -4.78 -0.88
C ALA A 25 11.09 -3.57 0.06
N CYS A 26 12.24 -2.95 0.35
CA CYS A 26 12.32 -1.73 1.16
C CYS A 26 11.90 -0.47 0.39
N LEU A 27 12.15 -0.40 -0.92
CA LEU A 27 11.76 0.76 -1.74
C LEU A 27 10.25 0.93 -1.84
N LEU A 28 9.47 -0.17 -1.81
CA LEU A 28 8.01 -0.14 -1.89
C LEU A 28 7.36 0.67 -0.74
N PRO A 29 7.56 0.33 0.54
CA PRO A 29 6.97 1.10 1.65
C PRO A 29 7.55 2.51 1.75
N VAL A 30 8.82 2.72 1.37
CA VAL A 30 9.41 4.07 1.32
C VAL A 30 8.65 4.94 0.30
N GLY A 31 8.31 4.40 -0.87
CA GLY A 31 7.55 5.12 -1.89
C GLY A 31 6.17 5.56 -1.38
N VAL A 32 5.43 4.63 -0.78
CA VAL A 32 4.07 4.88 -0.25
C VAL A 32 4.06 5.86 0.92
N HIS A 33 5.05 5.78 1.83
CA HIS A 33 5.14 6.78 2.91
C HIS A 33 5.61 8.15 2.40
N TYR A 34 6.41 8.19 1.34
CA TYR A 34 6.87 9.45 0.76
C TYR A 34 5.73 10.20 0.06
N SER A 35 4.88 9.52 -0.69
CA SER A 35 3.69 10.12 -1.33
C SER A 35 2.73 10.70 -0.28
N GLN A 36 2.52 9.99 0.82
CA GLN A 36 1.66 10.46 1.93
C GLN A 36 2.15 11.76 2.57
N GLN A 37 3.48 11.94 2.66
CA GLN A 37 4.07 13.17 3.18
C GLN A 37 4.00 14.33 2.17
N LEU A 38 3.92 14.02 0.87
CA LEU A 38 3.72 15.00 -0.19
C LEU A 38 2.27 15.41 -0.40
N ASP A 39 1.32 14.70 0.22
CA ASP A 39 -0.11 15.00 0.07
C ASP A 39 -0.36 16.49 0.28
N GLY A 40 -0.68 17.19 -0.80
CA GLY A 40 -0.77 18.66 -0.84
C GLY A 40 -1.88 19.25 0.02
N LEU A 41 -2.64 18.41 0.71
CA LEU A 41 -3.71 18.78 1.62
C LEU A 41 -3.12 19.20 2.97
N LYS A 42 -2.83 20.50 3.09
CA LYS A 42 -2.52 21.08 4.40
C LYS A 42 -3.82 21.47 5.10
N PRO A 43 -3.98 21.17 6.40
CA PRO A 43 -5.13 21.67 7.15
C PRO A 43 -5.16 23.20 7.04
N ALA A 44 -6.35 23.76 6.75
CA ALA A 44 -6.60 25.17 6.44
C ALA A 44 -6.29 25.65 5.00
N ASP A 45 -6.13 24.75 4.03
CA ASP A 45 -6.10 25.15 2.61
C ASP A 45 -7.49 25.66 2.14
N LYS A 46 -7.54 26.91 1.66
CA LYS A 46 -8.78 27.61 1.26
C LYS A 46 -9.28 27.20 -0.13
N ARG A 47 -8.54 26.34 -0.82
CA ARG A 47 -8.86 25.87 -2.19
C ARG A 47 -10.11 24.98 -2.25
N TRP A 48 -10.56 24.48 -1.11
CA TRP A 48 -11.65 23.50 -1.02
C TRP A 48 -12.89 24.07 -0.34
N GLU A 49 -14.06 23.78 -0.90
CA GLU A 49 -15.38 24.08 -0.33
C GLU A 49 -16.10 22.76 0.02
N PRO A 50 -16.31 22.40 1.29
CA PRO A 50 -15.94 23.07 2.54
C PRO A 50 -14.42 23.06 2.80
N SER A 51 -13.92 24.00 3.60
CA SER A 51 -12.49 24.00 3.96
C SER A 51 -12.12 22.74 4.73
N ILE A 52 -10.93 22.19 4.47
CA ILE A 52 -10.40 21.02 5.19
C ILE A 52 -10.05 21.48 6.61
N SER A 53 -11.06 21.46 7.47
CA SER A 53 -10.91 21.63 8.91
C SER A 53 -10.15 20.44 9.49
N GLY A 54 -9.55 20.60 10.68
CA GLY A 54 -8.84 19.51 11.35
C GLY A 54 -9.68 18.24 11.53
N VAL A 55 -11.02 18.37 11.61
CA VAL A 55 -11.94 17.24 11.71
C VAL A 55 -12.02 16.44 10.41
N TYR A 56 -12.17 17.13 9.26
CA TYR A 56 -12.21 16.46 7.95
C TYR A 56 -10.87 15.82 7.59
N TRP A 57 -9.76 16.47 7.97
CA TRP A 57 -8.44 15.88 7.86
C TRP A 57 -8.31 14.59 8.69
N GLY A 58 -8.73 14.61 9.96
CA GLY A 58 -8.76 13.42 10.80
C GLY A 58 -9.64 12.30 10.22
N LEU A 59 -10.76 12.66 9.60
CA LEU A 59 -11.64 11.69 8.95
C LEU A 59 -10.98 11.03 7.72
N LEU A 60 -10.26 11.80 6.89
CA LEU A 60 -9.50 11.28 5.75
C LEU A 60 -8.41 10.31 6.20
N GLN A 61 -7.67 10.65 7.26
CA GLN A 61 -6.64 9.78 7.85
C GLN A 61 -7.25 8.50 8.45
N THR A 62 -8.42 8.61 9.07
CA THR A 62 -9.15 7.44 9.59
C THR A 62 -9.66 6.55 8.46
N THR A 63 -10.14 7.15 7.37
CA THR A 63 -10.64 6.41 6.19
C THR A 63 -9.53 5.61 5.51
N TYR A 64 -8.30 6.08 5.59
CA TYR A 64 -7.12 5.39 5.09
C TYR A 64 -6.61 4.32 6.09
N THR A 65 -6.55 4.62 7.39
CA THR A 65 -6.03 3.66 8.39
C THR A 65 -7.00 2.54 8.77
N ALA A 66 -8.31 2.78 8.72
CA ALA A 66 -9.33 1.79 9.05
C ALA A 66 -9.28 0.51 8.16
N PRO A 67 -9.24 0.60 6.82
CA PRO A 67 -9.08 -0.59 5.98
C PRO A 67 -7.70 -1.24 6.17
N ASN A 68 -6.63 -0.45 6.36
CA ASN A 68 -5.27 -0.96 6.62
C ASN A 68 -5.20 -1.79 7.93
N LEU A 69 -6.12 -1.60 8.88
CA LEU A 69 -6.21 -2.47 10.06
C LEU A 69 -6.81 -3.86 9.74
N VAL A 70 -7.80 -3.90 8.84
CA VAL A 70 -8.63 -5.10 8.61
C VAL A 70 -8.09 -5.94 7.47
N ILE A 71 -7.63 -5.31 6.40
CA ILE A 71 -7.21 -5.98 5.17
C ILE A 71 -5.99 -6.89 5.38
N PRO A 72 -4.94 -6.52 6.14
CA PRO A 72 -3.81 -7.41 6.39
C PRO A 72 -4.19 -8.73 7.08
N LEU A 73 -5.22 -8.72 7.95
CA LEU A 73 -5.74 -9.93 8.58
C LEU A 73 -6.34 -10.90 7.54
N ILE A 74 -7.03 -10.35 6.54
CA ILE A 74 -7.63 -11.12 5.43
C ILE A 74 -6.54 -11.53 4.43
N ALA A 75 -5.63 -10.61 4.11
CA ALA A 75 -4.53 -10.83 3.16
C ALA A 75 -3.59 -11.94 3.64
N GLY A 76 -3.28 -12.00 4.95
CA GLY A 76 -2.51 -13.09 5.54
C GLY A 76 -3.15 -14.45 5.30
N ALA A 77 -4.46 -14.57 5.57
CA ALA A 77 -5.21 -15.79 5.29
C ALA A 77 -5.25 -16.14 3.78
N LEU A 78 -5.24 -15.13 2.91
CA LEU A 78 -5.25 -15.30 1.46
C LEU A 78 -3.89 -15.80 0.92
N VAL A 79 -2.77 -15.27 1.44
CA VAL A 79 -1.41 -15.74 1.14
C VAL A 79 -1.25 -17.20 1.54
N ASP A 80 -1.74 -17.55 2.74
CA ASP A 80 -1.58 -18.90 3.27
C ASP A 80 -2.37 -19.97 2.50
N ARG A 81 -3.46 -19.58 1.82
CA ARG A 81 -4.42 -20.53 1.22
C ARG A 81 -4.44 -20.54 -0.31
N CYS A 82 -4.17 -19.43 -0.98
CA CYS A 82 -4.55 -19.28 -2.39
C CYS A 82 -3.43 -18.85 -3.34
N LEU A 83 -2.47 -18.05 -2.90
CA LEU A 83 -1.59 -17.31 -3.82
C LEU A 83 -0.13 -17.26 -3.34
N ARG A 84 0.80 -17.17 -4.30
CA ARG A 84 2.22 -16.92 -3.99
C ARG A 84 2.36 -15.52 -3.37
N PRO A 85 3.22 -15.32 -2.35
CA PRO A 85 3.40 -14.02 -1.68
C PRO A 85 3.66 -12.86 -2.65
N ALA A 86 4.44 -13.10 -3.70
CA ALA A 86 4.73 -12.09 -4.72
C ALA A 86 3.49 -11.65 -5.51
N SER A 87 2.59 -12.57 -5.85
CA SER A 87 1.35 -12.26 -6.58
C SER A 87 0.38 -11.46 -5.72
N VAL A 88 0.30 -11.79 -4.43
CA VAL A 88 -0.52 -11.04 -3.47
C VAL A 88 0.03 -9.62 -3.30
N CYS A 89 1.34 -9.49 -3.11
CA CYS A 89 2.01 -8.19 -3.01
C CYS A 89 1.76 -7.30 -4.25
N LEU A 90 1.88 -7.86 -5.46
CA LEU A 90 1.60 -7.11 -6.70
C LEU A 90 0.13 -6.69 -6.82
N LEU A 91 -0.81 -7.53 -6.39
CA LEU A 91 -2.24 -7.21 -6.41
C LEU A 91 -2.54 -6.04 -5.46
N PHE A 92 -2.07 -6.11 -4.22
CA PHE A 92 -2.25 -5.06 -3.22
C PHE A 92 -1.55 -3.75 -3.63
N LEU A 93 -0.32 -3.83 -4.14
CA LEU A 93 0.40 -2.68 -4.69
C LEU A 93 -0.34 -2.02 -5.86
N SER A 94 -1.01 -2.80 -6.71
CA SER A 94 -1.82 -2.26 -7.81
C SER A 94 -3.05 -1.50 -7.30
N ILE A 95 -3.66 -1.98 -6.21
CA ILE A 95 -4.78 -1.31 -5.55
C ILE A 95 -4.30 0.01 -4.93
N THR A 96 -3.16 0.01 -4.23
CA THR A 96 -2.54 1.22 -3.67
C THR A 96 -2.27 2.24 -4.76
N PHE A 97 -1.66 1.82 -5.86
CA PHE A 97 -1.34 2.69 -6.99
C PHE A 97 -2.60 3.34 -7.59
N VAL A 98 -3.67 2.58 -7.79
CA VAL A 98 -4.96 3.11 -8.26
C VAL A 98 -5.55 4.09 -7.24
N GLY A 99 -5.48 3.77 -5.95
CA GLY A 99 -5.96 4.65 -4.87
C GLY A 99 -5.23 5.99 -4.82
N GLU A 100 -3.90 5.98 -4.88
CA GLU A 100 -3.09 7.20 -4.91
C GLU A 100 -3.30 8.00 -6.20
N PHE A 101 -3.43 7.34 -7.34
CA PHE A 101 -3.74 8.00 -8.60
C PHE A 101 -5.11 8.71 -8.54
N LEU A 102 -6.13 8.04 -8.01
CA LEU A 102 -7.45 8.65 -7.81
C LEU A 102 -7.40 9.80 -6.82
N PHE A 103 -6.62 9.68 -5.74
CA PHE A 103 -6.40 10.78 -4.80
C PHE A 103 -5.74 11.98 -5.47
N ALA A 104 -4.70 11.76 -6.28
CA ALA A 104 -4.06 12.83 -7.06
C ALA A 104 -5.05 13.51 -8.02
N CYS A 105 -5.84 12.74 -8.77
CA CYS A 105 -6.89 13.30 -9.64
C CYS A 105 -7.96 14.07 -8.84
N ALA A 106 -8.36 13.56 -7.67
CA ALA A 106 -9.31 14.22 -6.79
C ALA A 106 -8.81 15.59 -6.34
N THR A 107 -7.51 15.72 -6.05
CA THR A 107 -6.89 17.02 -5.69
C THR A 107 -6.88 18.03 -6.83
N VAL A 108 -6.82 17.57 -8.09
CA VAL A 108 -6.89 18.46 -9.26
C VAL A 108 -8.32 18.92 -9.52
N TRP A 109 -9.29 18.01 -9.38
CA TRP A 109 -10.72 18.29 -9.64
C TRP A 109 -11.48 18.87 -8.44
N ASN A 110 -10.82 19.03 -7.29
CA ASN A 110 -11.42 19.49 -6.03
C ASN A 110 -12.67 18.68 -5.62
N SER A 111 -12.66 17.37 -5.84
CA SER A 111 -13.81 16.50 -5.56
C SER A 111 -13.65 15.72 -4.25
N PHE A 112 -14.44 16.09 -3.24
CA PHE A 112 -14.44 15.44 -1.92
C PHE A 112 -14.76 13.93 -1.96
N PRO A 113 -15.81 13.46 -2.66
CA PRO A 113 -16.11 12.02 -2.69
C PRO A 113 -14.96 11.20 -3.30
N LEU A 114 -14.32 11.74 -4.34
CA LEU A 114 -13.19 11.11 -5.01
C LEU A 114 -11.95 11.07 -4.11
N LEU A 115 -11.79 12.08 -3.26
CA LEU A 115 -10.74 12.17 -2.25
C LEU A 115 -10.86 11.05 -1.20
N TYR A 116 -12.06 10.85 -0.64
CA TYR A 116 -12.33 9.79 0.32
C TYR A 116 -12.15 8.41 -0.31
N LEU A 117 -12.61 8.23 -1.55
CA LEU A 117 -12.50 6.97 -2.27
C LEU A 117 -11.03 6.62 -2.59
N GLY A 118 -10.23 7.61 -3.00
CA GLY A 118 -8.78 7.45 -3.19
C GLY A 118 -8.07 7.03 -1.90
N ARG A 119 -8.39 7.67 -0.77
CA ARG A 119 -7.85 7.30 0.55
C ARG A 119 -8.23 5.90 1.00
N PHE A 120 -9.51 5.55 0.83
CA PHE A 120 -10.01 4.23 1.18
C PHE A 120 -9.33 3.13 0.36
N LEU A 121 -9.19 3.32 -0.95
CA LEU A 121 -8.50 2.37 -1.83
C LEU A 121 -7.02 2.26 -1.52
N SER A 122 -6.33 3.39 -1.33
CA SER A 122 -4.92 3.42 -0.96
C SER A 122 -4.68 2.66 0.36
N GLY A 123 -5.50 2.91 1.38
CA GLY A 123 -5.41 2.20 2.67
C GLY A 123 -5.86 0.74 2.62
N SER A 124 -6.65 0.34 1.61
CA SER A 124 -7.00 -1.07 1.41
C SER A 124 -5.93 -1.85 0.65
N GLY A 125 -5.05 -1.16 -0.06
CA GLY A 125 -3.96 -1.75 -0.83
C GLY A 125 -2.65 -1.87 -0.04
N GLU A 126 -2.46 -1.06 0.98
CA GLU A 126 -1.28 -1.06 1.83
C GLU A 126 -1.30 -2.19 2.88
#